data_AF-A0AAW4JMG4-F1
#
_entry.id   AF-A0AAW4JMG4-F1
#
_cell.length_a   1.000
_cell.length_b   1.000
_cell.length_c   1.000
_cell.angle_alpha   90.00
_cell.angle_beta   90.00
_cell.angle_gamma   90.00
#
_symmetry.space_group_name_H-M   'P 1'
#
loop_
_entity.id
_entity.type
_entity.pdbx_description
1 polymer ?
#
loop_
_entity_poly.entity_id
_entity_poly.type
_entity_poly.pdbx_seq_one_letter_code
_entity_poly.pdbx_strand_id
1 'polypeptide(L)'
;MVPNAARRARRRGKTILAALVVVLVLLSTYLTITLRYELHQGNFGANPQALSSATAGPYTEYRYLAQPGRSIEYGFSIANRGPLTIRLKEVTKDGGPGYVVDQVHVNMDVDREGFERGKATPFEPIDLPAGDQIFVWVTLRFSEDLLLNYQPPCAGFSFATHEVRFNVLGMQREQRVPIGYFIRVETPDADGRPCRSDE
;
A
#
# COMPACT_ATOMS: atom_id res chain seq x y z
N MET A 1 -51.09 -46.67 -12.09
CA MET A 1 -50.76 -45.35 -11.48
C MET A 1 -49.38 -44.93 -11.93
N VAL A 2 -49.27 -44.07 -12.95
CA VAL A 2 -47.97 -43.49 -13.38
C VAL A 2 -47.86 -42.10 -12.74
N PRO A 3 -46.95 -41.85 -11.78
CA PRO A 3 -46.76 -40.50 -11.28
C PRO A 3 -46.00 -39.68 -12.33
N ASN A 4 -46.78 -38.90 -13.07
CA ASN A 4 -46.56 -37.50 -13.45
C ASN A 4 -45.13 -37.13 -13.89
N ALA A 5 -44.81 -37.39 -15.16
CA ALA A 5 -43.66 -36.77 -15.84
C ALA A 5 -43.68 -35.23 -15.71
N ALA A 6 -44.87 -34.62 -15.76
CA ALA A 6 -45.07 -33.18 -15.58
C ALA A 6 -44.74 -32.66 -14.17
N ARG A 7 -45.05 -33.41 -13.10
CA ARG A 7 -44.65 -33.02 -11.72
C ARG A 7 -43.15 -33.16 -11.51
N ARG A 8 -42.51 -34.16 -12.13
CA ARG A 8 -41.05 -34.32 -12.12
C ARG A 8 -40.35 -33.19 -12.88
N ALA A 9 -40.84 -32.82 -14.06
CA ALA A 9 -40.32 -31.69 -14.83
C ALA A 9 -40.46 -30.35 -14.08
N ARG A 10 -41.62 -30.09 -13.45
CA ARG A 10 -41.86 -28.87 -12.66
C ARG A 10 -41.00 -28.80 -11.39
N ARG A 11 -40.75 -29.93 -10.72
CA ARG A 11 -39.80 -30.01 -9.58
C ARG A 11 -38.36 -29.79 -10.04
N ARG A 12 -37.95 -30.39 -11.16
CA ARG A 12 -36.62 -30.19 -11.76
C ARG A 12 -36.40 -28.74 -12.20
N GLY A 13 -37.40 -28.10 -12.80
CA GLY A 13 -37.33 -26.67 -13.14
C GLY A 13 -37.13 -25.77 -11.92
N LYS A 14 -37.83 -26.07 -10.81
CA LYS A 14 -37.65 -25.34 -9.54
C LYS A 14 -36.26 -25.55 -8.92
N THR A 15 -35.73 -26.77 -8.95
CA THR A 15 -34.37 -27.04 -8.43
C THR A 15 -33.29 -26.39 -9.28
N ILE A 16 -33.44 -26.39 -10.61
CA ILE A 16 -32.51 -25.72 -11.53
C ILE A 16 -32.54 -24.22 -11.30
N LEU A 17 -33.73 -23.62 -11.17
CA LEU A 17 -33.87 -22.20 -10.87
C LEU A 17 -33.24 -21.84 -9.51
N ALA A 18 -33.50 -22.63 -8.47
CA ALA A 18 -32.89 -22.42 -7.16
C ALA A 18 -31.36 -22.51 -7.21
N ALA A 19 -30.81 -23.50 -7.91
CA ALA A 19 -29.38 -23.63 -8.10
C ALA A 19 -28.77 -22.43 -8.85
N LEU A 20 -29.44 -21.96 -9.92
CA LEU A 20 -29.02 -20.77 -10.66
C LEU A 20 -29.01 -19.51 -9.77
N VAL A 21 -30.03 -19.34 -8.93
CA VAL A 21 -30.09 -18.22 -7.98
C VAL A 21 -28.93 -18.29 -6.98
N VAL A 22 -28.65 -19.47 -6.43
CA VAL A 22 -27.51 -19.66 -5.51
C VAL A 22 -26.18 -19.31 -6.19
N VAL A 23 -25.97 -19.79 -7.41
CA VAL A 23 -24.76 -19.47 -8.19
C VAL A 23 -24.64 -17.97 -8.44
N LEU A 24 -25.73 -17.30 -8.83
CA LEU A 24 -25.75 -15.85 -9.03
C LEU A 24 -25.40 -15.08 -7.75
N VAL A 25 -25.94 -15.50 -6.60
CA VAL A 25 -25.64 -14.88 -5.30
C VAL A 25 -24.18 -15.09 -4.90
N LEU A 26 -23.63 -16.30 -5.13
CA LEU A 26 -22.23 -16.59 -4.83
C LEU A 26 -21.29 -15.76 -5.72
N LEU A 27 -21.58 -15.68 -7.02
CA LEU A 27 -20.78 -14.90 -7.97
C LEU A 27 -20.86 -13.40 -7.68
N SER A 28 -22.04 -12.87 -7.36
CA SER A 28 -22.20 -11.46 -7.02
C SER A 28 -21.49 -11.13 -5.71
N THR A 29 -21.57 -12.02 -4.71
CA THR A 29 -20.87 -11.86 -3.42
C THR A 29 -19.36 -11.91 -3.61
N TYR A 30 -18.85 -12.89 -4.36
CA TYR A 30 -17.44 -13.00 -4.71
C TYR A 30 -16.93 -11.72 -5.37
N LEU A 31 -17.61 -11.25 -6.42
CA LEU A 31 -17.21 -10.06 -7.15
C LEU A 31 -17.30 -8.80 -6.28
N THR A 32 -18.33 -8.69 -5.44
CA THR A 32 -18.48 -7.53 -4.54
C THR A 32 -17.35 -7.48 -3.52
N ILE A 33 -17.01 -8.62 -2.91
CA ILE A 33 -15.93 -8.72 -1.94
C ILE A 33 -14.60 -8.38 -2.60
N THR A 34 -14.28 -8.97 -3.75
CA THR A 34 -12.96 -8.75 -4.39
C THR A 34 -12.80 -7.33 -4.93
N LEU A 35 -13.86 -6.70 -5.43
CA LEU A 35 -13.78 -5.33 -5.98
C LEU A 35 -13.76 -4.25 -4.89
N ARG A 36 -14.43 -4.48 -3.76
CA ARG A 36 -14.53 -3.51 -2.66
C ARG A 36 -13.54 -3.78 -1.53
N TYR A 37 -12.70 -4.80 -1.66
CA TYR A 37 -11.67 -5.05 -0.67
C TYR A 37 -10.65 -3.91 -0.68
N GLU A 38 -10.44 -3.31 0.49
CA GLU A 38 -9.53 -2.19 0.67
C GLU A 38 -8.55 -2.48 1.81
N LEU A 39 -7.30 -2.11 1.57
CA LEU A 39 -6.26 -1.99 2.57
C LEU A 39 -6.33 -0.61 3.22
N HIS A 40 -6.03 -0.54 4.50
CA HIS A 40 -6.03 0.71 5.26
C HIS A 40 -4.63 1.03 5.76
N GLN A 41 -4.43 2.28 6.19
CA GLN A 41 -3.29 2.61 7.03
C GLN A 41 -3.38 1.82 8.34
N GLY A 42 -2.26 1.23 8.74
CA GLY A 42 -2.10 0.66 10.07
C GLY A 42 -1.64 1.69 11.07
N ASN A 43 -0.84 1.25 12.05
CA ASN A 43 -0.21 2.10 13.04
C ASN A 43 0.79 3.09 12.43
N PHE A 44 1.16 4.09 13.22
CA PHE A 44 2.13 5.11 12.85
C PHE A 44 3.45 4.49 12.38
N GLY A 45 3.99 5.02 11.27
CA GLY A 45 5.21 4.57 10.63
C GLY A 45 6.44 5.38 11.03
N ALA A 46 7.64 4.85 10.75
CA ALA A 46 8.88 5.49 11.14
C ALA A 46 9.46 6.48 10.10
N ASN A 47 10.22 7.45 10.57
CA ASN A 47 10.80 8.54 9.74
C ASN A 47 12.27 8.87 10.10
N PRO A 48 13.19 7.89 10.11
CA PRO A 48 14.49 8.01 10.77
C PRO A 48 15.47 9.03 10.18
N GLN A 49 15.26 9.40 8.92
CA GLN A 49 16.15 10.28 8.16
C GLN A 49 15.49 11.61 7.79
N ALA A 50 14.31 11.89 8.35
CA ALA A 50 13.65 13.16 8.12
C ALA A 50 14.50 14.30 8.70
N LEU A 51 14.78 15.31 7.89
CA LEU A 51 15.48 16.53 8.30
C LEU A 51 14.66 17.35 9.29
N SER A 52 13.35 17.38 9.07
CA SER A 52 12.40 18.11 9.88
C SER A 52 11.01 17.52 9.73
N SER A 53 10.13 17.92 10.64
CA SER A 53 8.70 17.65 10.54
C SER A 53 7.91 18.93 10.73
N ALA A 54 6.76 19.01 10.05
CA ALA A 54 5.79 20.08 10.22
C ALA A 54 4.41 19.45 10.44
N THR A 55 3.65 19.96 11.40
CA THR A 55 2.27 19.50 11.61
C THR A 55 1.32 20.49 10.98
N ALA A 56 0.46 20.02 10.08
CA ALA A 56 -0.57 20.83 9.42
C ALA A 56 -1.93 20.14 9.61
N GLY A 57 -2.69 20.60 10.61
CA GLY A 57 -3.96 19.98 10.98
C GLY A 57 -3.77 18.54 11.50
N PRO A 58 -4.50 17.54 10.98
CA PRO A 58 -4.40 16.16 11.47
C PRO A 58 -3.20 15.38 10.90
N TYR A 59 -2.39 16.00 10.03
CA TYR A 59 -1.28 15.32 9.37
C TYR A 59 0.07 15.88 9.79
N THR A 60 1.04 14.98 9.91
CA THR A 60 2.46 15.35 10.01
C THR A 60 3.11 15.19 8.63
N GLU A 61 3.83 16.22 8.20
CA GLU A 61 4.73 16.18 7.05
C GLU A 61 6.15 15.90 7.55
N TYR A 62 6.83 14.92 6.95
CA TYR A 62 8.24 14.64 7.16
C TYR A 62 9.04 15.03 5.93
N ARG A 63 10.06 15.87 6.12
CA ARG A 63 10.87 16.43 5.04
C ARG A 63 12.19 15.69 4.91
N TYR A 64 12.55 15.31 3.69
CA TYR A 64 13.78 14.61 3.35
C TYR A 64 14.53 15.33 2.25
N LEU A 65 15.86 15.22 2.29
CA LEU A 65 16.73 15.74 1.24
C LEU A 65 16.99 14.67 0.19
N ALA A 66 16.69 15.00 -1.07
CA ALA A 66 17.03 14.20 -2.23
C ALA A 66 18.43 14.55 -2.73
N GLN A 67 19.44 13.90 -2.18
CA GLN A 67 20.80 14.04 -2.69
C GLN A 67 21.02 13.09 -3.89
N PRO A 68 21.63 13.58 -5.00
CA PRO A 68 21.99 12.72 -6.12
C PRO A 68 22.78 11.48 -5.69
N GLY A 69 22.38 10.31 -6.19
CA GLY A 69 23.05 9.03 -5.86
C GLY A 69 22.88 8.57 -4.41
N ARG A 70 22.07 9.26 -3.59
CA ARG A 70 21.81 8.87 -2.19
C ARG A 70 20.46 8.19 -2.06
N SER A 71 20.21 7.66 -0.87
CA SER A 71 18.95 7.02 -0.53
C SER A 71 18.34 7.66 0.70
N ILE A 72 17.01 7.60 0.79
CA ILE A 72 16.26 7.85 2.02
C ILE A 72 15.47 6.62 2.42
N GLU A 73 15.22 6.46 3.71
CA GLU A 73 14.40 5.41 4.28
C GLU A 73 13.28 6.01 5.14
N TYR A 74 12.09 5.44 4.99
CA TYR A 74 10.93 5.66 5.84
C TYR A 74 10.15 4.36 5.97
N GLY A 75 9.25 4.29 6.95
CA GLY A 75 8.39 3.15 7.14
C GLY A 75 6.95 3.53 7.42
N PHE A 76 6.02 2.64 7.09
CA PHE A 76 4.59 2.78 7.32
C PHE A 76 3.96 1.42 7.58
N SER A 77 2.72 1.39 8.03
CA SER A 77 2.00 0.15 8.27
C SER A 77 0.82 0.00 7.31
N ILE A 78 0.65 -1.23 6.79
CA ILE A 78 -0.49 -1.62 5.98
C ILE A 78 -1.37 -2.53 6.83
N ALA A 79 -2.63 -2.14 7.04
CA ALA A 79 -3.60 -2.91 7.82
C ALA A 79 -4.62 -3.60 6.92
N ASN A 80 -4.80 -4.89 7.14
CA ASN A 80 -5.88 -5.68 6.58
C ASN A 80 -7.08 -5.70 7.53
N ARG A 81 -7.94 -4.70 7.46
CA ARG A 81 -9.14 -4.63 8.30
C ARG A 81 -10.32 -5.46 7.76
N GLY A 82 -10.16 -6.07 6.59
CA GLY A 82 -11.18 -6.91 6.00
C GLY A 82 -11.26 -8.29 6.66
N PRO A 83 -12.31 -9.06 6.37
CA PRO A 83 -12.58 -10.34 7.03
C PRO A 83 -11.78 -11.52 6.45
N LEU A 84 -10.91 -11.29 5.45
CA LEU A 84 -10.21 -12.35 4.73
C LEU A 84 -8.70 -12.21 4.88
N THR A 85 -8.00 -13.33 4.89
CA THR A 85 -6.55 -13.31 4.66
C THR A 85 -6.31 -12.90 3.20
N ILE A 86 -5.40 -11.96 3.00
CA ILE A 86 -4.97 -11.54 1.67
C ILE A 86 -3.52 -11.97 1.45
N ARG A 87 -3.09 -12.00 0.20
CA ARG A 87 -1.68 -12.17 -0.12
C ARG A 87 -1.10 -10.89 -0.68
N LEU A 88 -0.24 -10.21 0.08
CA LEU A 88 0.56 -9.10 -0.42
C LEU A 88 1.56 -9.63 -1.44
N LYS A 89 1.67 -8.96 -2.59
CA LYS A 89 2.51 -9.36 -3.71
C LYS A 89 3.63 -8.39 -3.99
N GLU A 90 3.36 -7.09 -3.79
CA GLU A 90 4.32 -6.04 -4.10
C GLU A 90 3.95 -4.78 -3.31
N VAL A 91 4.97 -4.05 -2.88
CA VAL A 91 4.82 -2.68 -2.41
C VAL A 91 5.75 -1.82 -3.26
N THR A 92 5.16 -0.95 -4.05
CA THR A 92 5.89 -0.04 -4.93
C THR A 92 5.47 1.39 -4.62
N LYS A 93 6.14 2.33 -5.27
CA LYS A 93 5.64 3.67 -5.42
C LYS A 93 5.45 3.88 -6.91
N ASP A 94 4.40 4.60 -7.28
CA ASP A 94 4.33 5.26 -8.59
C ASP A 94 5.64 6.05 -8.79
N GLY A 95 6.54 5.49 -9.59
CA GLY A 95 7.89 6.04 -9.78
C GLY A 95 7.85 7.44 -10.38
N GLY A 96 8.88 8.22 -10.11
CA GLY A 96 9.13 9.51 -10.76
C GLY A 96 10.49 9.50 -11.47
N PRO A 97 10.74 10.42 -12.42
CA PRO A 97 11.99 10.44 -13.20
C PRO A 97 13.28 10.62 -12.37
N GLY A 98 13.18 10.98 -11.08
CA GLY A 98 14.33 11.23 -10.20
C GLY A 98 14.63 10.16 -9.15
N TYR A 99 13.82 9.11 -9.00
CA TYR A 99 14.03 8.11 -7.96
C TYR A 99 13.40 6.76 -8.28
N VAL A 100 13.91 5.71 -7.62
CA VAL A 100 13.35 4.36 -7.65
C VAL A 100 13.13 3.84 -6.24
N VAL A 101 12.19 2.90 -6.08
CA VAL A 101 12.13 2.05 -4.89
C VAL A 101 13.24 1.01 -5.01
N ASP A 102 14.25 1.12 -4.16
CA ASP A 102 15.46 0.29 -4.21
C ASP A 102 15.30 -0.97 -3.35
N GLN A 103 14.79 -0.79 -2.13
CA GLN A 103 14.58 -1.89 -1.19
C GLN A 103 13.26 -1.73 -0.45
N VAL A 104 12.59 -2.86 -0.22
CA VAL A 104 11.43 -2.96 0.66
C VAL A 104 11.73 -4.03 1.69
N HIS A 105 11.59 -3.67 2.97
CA HIS A 105 11.69 -4.60 4.09
C HIS A 105 10.38 -4.62 4.86
N VAL A 106 10.08 -5.74 5.52
CA VAL A 106 8.85 -5.90 6.29
C VAL A 106 9.05 -6.56 7.63
N ASN A 107 8.15 -6.26 8.56
CA ASN A 107 8.06 -6.93 9.85
C ASN A 107 6.58 -7.12 10.24
N MET A 108 6.21 -8.36 10.53
CA MET A 108 4.92 -8.71 11.13
C MET A 108 5.05 -8.63 12.64
N ASP A 109 4.91 -7.43 13.18
CA ASP A 109 4.91 -7.21 14.62
C ASP A 109 3.71 -6.33 14.96
N VAL A 110 2.60 -6.98 15.35
CA VAL A 110 1.27 -6.36 15.44
C VAL A 110 1.20 -5.35 16.59
N ASP A 111 2.03 -5.54 17.61
CA ASP A 111 2.09 -4.75 18.85
C ASP A 111 3.18 -3.68 18.84
N ARG A 112 3.87 -3.51 17.70
CA ARG A 112 5.02 -2.61 17.59
C ARG A 112 4.59 -1.14 17.61
N GLU A 113 5.21 -0.38 18.50
CA GLU A 113 5.21 1.08 18.49
C GLU A 113 6.63 1.59 18.15
N GLY A 114 6.74 2.57 17.23
CA GLY A 114 8.00 3.28 16.96
C GLY A 114 8.97 2.65 15.95
N PHE A 115 10.12 3.30 15.77
CA PHE A 115 11.15 2.99 14.77
C PHE A 115 12.18 1.99 15.28
N GLU A 116 12.13 0.74 14.79
CA GLU A 116 13.38 -0.03 14.64
C GLU A 116 13.26 -0.94 13.42
N ARG A 117 14.22 -0.80 12.49
CA ARG A 117 14.35 -1.70 11.35
C ARG A 117 14.84 -3.09 11.74
N GLY A 118 15.44 -3.27 12.93
CA GLY A 118 16.38 -4.37 13.23
C GLY A 118 15.92 -5.80 12.95
N LYS A 119 14.61 -6.09 13.00
CA LYS A 119 14.06 -7.43 12.68
C LYS A 119 13.38 -7.51 11.30
N ALA A 120 13.37 -6.42 10.54
CA ALA A 120 12.72 -6.36 9.24
C ALA A 120 13.51 -7.18 8.21
N THR A 121 12.82 -8.03 7.48
CA THR A 121 13.39 -8.87 6.42
C THR A 121 13.07 -8.28 5.05
N PRO A 122 13.86 -8.56 4.01
CA PRO A 122 13.48 -8.20 2.64
C PRO A 122 12.05 -8.68 2.32
N PHE A 123 11.31 -7.86 1.58
CA PHE A 123 9.93 -8.18 1.20
C PHE A 123 9.90 -9.39 0.28
N GLU A 124 9.07 -10.36 0.65
CA GLU A 124 8.64 -11.45 -0.22
C GLU A 124 7.10 -11.54 -0.17
N PRO A 125 6.44 -12.12 -1.20
CA PRO A 125 5.00 -12.24 -1.21
C PRO A 125 4.45 -13.01 0.00
N ILE A 126 3.77 -12.28 0.89
CA ILE A 126 3.38 -12.75 2.23
C ILE A 126 1.86 -12.71 2.45
N ASP A 127 1.35 -13.65 3.23
CA ASP A 127 -0.06 -13.69 3.60
C ASP A 127 -0.31 -12.80 4.82
N LEU A 128 -1.18 -11.80 4.67
CA LEU A 128 -1.57 -10.90 5.75
C LEU A 128 -2.95 -11.32 6.29
N PRO A 129 -3.05 -11.84 7.52
CA PRO A 129 -4.31 -12.29 8.10
C PRO A 129 -5.35 -11.19 8.23
N ALA A 130 -6.60 -11.60 8.43
CA ALA A 130 -7.70 -10.68 8.71
C ALA A 130 -7.52 -10.02 10.09
N GLY A 131 -7.64 -8.69 10.15
CA GLY A 131 -7.44 -7.90 11.37
C GLY A 131 -5.98 -7.51 11.64
N ASP A 132 -5.02 -8.09 10.93
CA ASP A 132 -3.60 -7.85 11.16
C ASP A 132 -3.06 -6.65 10.36
N GLN A 133 -1.84 -6.26 10.70
CA GLN A 133 -1.08 -5.26 9.97
C GLN A 133 0.37 -5.70 9.77
N ILE A 134 1.03 -5.10 8.79
CA ILE A 134 2.45 -5.32 8.50
C ILE A 134 3.16 -3.97 8.41
N PHE A 135 4.32 -3.87 9.08
CA PHE A 135 5.19 -2.72 8.94
C PHE A 135 6.08 -2.90 7.72
N VAL A 136 6.20 -1.84 6.93
CA VAL A 136 6.96 -1.78 5.68
C VAL A 136 7.97 -0.65 5.78
N TRP A 137 9.23 -0.94 5.49
CA TRP A 137 10.30 0.05 5.33
C TRP A 137 10.67 0.13 3.86
N VAL A 138 10.62 1.33 3.31
CA VAL A 138 10.93 1.61 1.91
C VAL A 138 12.19 2.45 1.85
N THR A 139 13.17 1.96 1.10
CA THR A 139 14.34 2.73 0.69
C THR A 139 14.12 3.29 -0.70
N LEU A 140 14.09 4.62 -0.83
CA LEU A 140 14.11 5.30 -2.12
C LEU A 140 15.55 5.64 -2.47
N ARG A 141 15.96 5.32 -3.70
CA ARG A 141 17.27 5.68 -4.27
C ARG A 141 17.07 6.78 -5.30
N PHE A 142 17.79 7.88 -5.16
CA PHE A 142 17.76 9.00 -6.11
C PHE A 142 18.76 8.79 -7.23
N SER A 143 18.37 9.19 -8.45
CA SER A 143 19.25 9.17 -9.61
C SER A 143 20.43 10.14 -9.42
N GLU A 144 21.57 9.85 -10.04
CA GLU A 144 22.68 10.81 -10.16
C GLU A 144 22.23 12.05 -10.98
N ASP A 145 21.33 11.84 -11.94
CA ASP A 145 20.77 12.89 -12.81
C ASP A 145 19.58 13.63 -12.17
N LEU A 146 19.35 13.48 -10.86
CA LEU A 146 18.20 14.05 -10.16
C LEU A 146 18.05 15.56 -10.42
N LEU A 147 19.15 16.31 -10.40
CA LEU A 147 19.14 17.78 -10.58
C LEU A 147 18.85 18.22 -12.02
N LEU A 148 18.99 17.32 -13.00
CA LEU A 148 18.56 17.59 -14.38
C LEU A 148 17.05 17.47 -14.51
N ASN A 149 16.42 16.58 -13.72
CA ASN A 149 14.98 16.32 -13.75
C ASN A 149 14.16 17.27 -12.87
N TYR A 150 14.81 17.97 -11.93
CA TYR A 150 14.14 18.82 -10.94
C TYR A 150 14.80 20.20 -10.90
N GLN A 151 14.49 21.01 -11.92
CA GLN A 151 14.85 22.43 -11.99
C GLN A 151 13.62 23.32 -11.76
N PRO A 152 13.75 24.45 -11.05
CA PRO A 152 14.96 25.00 -10.42
C PRO A 152 15.39 24.24 -9.14
N PRO A 153 16.57 24.54 -8.53
CA PRO A 153 16.95 24.03 -7.20
C PRO A 153 15.84 24.26 -6.18
N CYS A 154 15.81 23.45 -5.12
CA CYS A 154 14.71 23.46 -4.15
C CYS A 154 13.34 23.05 -4.70
N ALA A 155 13.31 22.39 -5.86
CA ALA A 155 12.13 21.68 -6.32
C ALA A 155 11.92 20.40 -5.50
N GLY A 156 10.69 19.94 -5.41
CA GLY A 156 10.39 18.75 -4.65
C GLY A 156 9.08 18.10 -5.07
N PHE A 157 8.81 16.96 -4.45
CA PHE A 157 7.54 16.27 -4.58
C PHE A 157 7.07 15.83 -3.21
N SER A 158 5.76 15.71 -3.06
CA SER A 158 5.15 15.14 -1.86
C SER A 158 4.27 13.95 -2.20
N PHE A 159 4.14 13.04 -1.25
CA PHE A 159 3.27 11.87 -1.37
C PHE A 159 2.81 11.41 0.01
N ALA A 160 1.66 10.74 0.04
CA ALA A 160 1.05 10.21 1.26
C ALA A 160 0.52 8.77 1.06
N THR A 161 0.84 8.15 -0.07
CA THR A 161 0.36 6.82 -0.43
C THR A 161 1.46 6.00 -1.08
N HIS A 162 1.31 4.68 -0.98
CA HIS A 162 2.09 3.69 -1.72
C HIS A 162 1.17 2.81 -2.55
N GLU A 163 1.66 2.38 -3.70
CA GLU A 163 0.94 1.40 -4.50
C GLU A 163 1.24 0.00 -3.97
N VAL A 164 0.18 -0.76 -3.70
CA VAL A 164 0.27 -2.10 -3.12
C VAL A 164 -0.51 -3.04 -4.02
N ARG A 165 0.19 -4.09 -4.48
CA ARG A 165 -0.42 -5.19 -5.22
C ARG A 165 -0.67 -6.35 -4.27
N PHE A 166 -1.89 -6.87 -4.31
CA PHE A 166 -2.31 -7.96 -3.42
C PHE A 166 -3.37 -8.83 -4.06
N ASN A 167 -3.54 -10.04 -3.55
CA ASN A 167 -4.57 -10.97 -3.99
C ASN A 167 -5.64 -11.15 -2.91
N VAL A 168 -6.90 -11.09 -3.32
CA VAL A 168 -8.07 -11.42 -2.50
C VAL A 168 -8.83 -12.53 -3.21
N LEU A 169 -8.98 -13.69 -2.56
CA LEU A 169 -9.64 -14.87 -3.14
C LEU A 169 -9.10 -15.26 -4.53
N GLY A 170 -7.80 -15.06 -4.77
CA GLY A 170 -7.15 -15.35 -6.06
C GLY A 170 -7.23 -14.25 -7.11
N MET A 171 -8.00 -13.18 -6.88
CA MET A 171 -8.06 -12.02 -7.77
C MET A 171 -7.01 -10.98 -7.39
N GLN A 172 -6.17 -10.58 -8.34
CA GLN A 172 -5.19 -9.52 -8.13
C GLN A 172 -5.88 -8.16 -8.06
N ARG A 173 -5.42 -7.34 -7.12
CA ARG A 173 -5.82 -5.97 -6.87
C ARG A 173 -4.57 -5.09 -6.75
N GLU A 174 -4.77 -3.84 -7.06
CA GLU A 174 -3.78 -2.77 -6.92
C GLU A 174 -4.48 -1.59 -6.26
N GLN A 175 -3.84 -1.01 -5.26
CA GLN A 175 -4.41 0.07 -4.48
C GLN A 175 -3.32 1.02 -4.03
N ARG A 176 -3.61 2.33 -4.10
CA ARG A 176 -2.84 3.35 -3.37
C ARG A 176 -3.26 3.36 -1.89
N VAL A 177 -2.44 2.76 -1.04
CA VAL A 177 -2.66 2.66 0.41
C VAL A 177 -2.09 3.90 1.10
N PRO A 178 -2.86 4.62 1.93
CA PRO A 178 -2.35 5.73 2.73
C PRO A 178 -1.28 5.29 3.73
N ILE A 179 -0.21 6.07 3.85
CA ILE A 179 0.88 5.81 4.82
C ILE A 179 0.65 6.45 6.20
N GLY A 180 -0.37 7.31 6.33
CA GLY A 180 -0.73 7.99 7.58
C GLY A 180 -0.02 9.32 7.84
N TYR A 181 0.84 9.78 6.93
CA TYR A 181 1.56 11.05 7.00
C TYR A 181 1.97 11.51 5.59
N PHE A 182 2.47 12.74 5.47
CA PHE A 182 3.04 13.24 4.22
C PHE A 182 4.56 13.09 4.23
N ILE A 183 5.12 12.65 3.12
CA ILE A 183 6.54 12.73 2.86
C ILE A 183 6.74 13.83 1.85
N ARG A 184 7.57 14.81 2.20
CA ARG A 184 8.06 15.83 1.27
C ARG A 184 9.53 15.57 1.01
N VAL A 185 9.88 15.49 -0.26
CA VAL A 185 11.23 15.25 -0.73
C VAL A 185 11.66 16.45 -1.54
N GLU A 186 12.79 17.05 -1.19
CA GLU A 186 13.29 18.27 -1.81
C GLU A 186 14.70 18.06 -2.36
N THR A 187 14.96 18.57 -3.55
CA THR A 187 16.32 18.69 -4.07
C THR A 187 17.08 19.72 -3.28
N PRO A 188 18.41 19.56 -3.11
CA PRO A 188 19.21 20.55 -2.43
C PRO A 188 19.25 21.88 -3.19
N ASP A 189 19.72 22.92 -2.50
CA ASP A 189 20.14 24.16 -3.13
C ASP A 189 21.39 23.97 -4.01
N ALA A 190 21.86 25.05 -4.63
CA ALA A 190 23.04 25.03 -5.50
C ALA A 190 24.33 24.59 -4.77
N ASP A 191 24.37 24.69 -3.44
CA ASP A 191 25.52 24.30 -2.59
C ASP A 191 25.37 22.88 -2.02
N GLY A 192 24.31 22.14 -2.40
CA GLY A 192 24.06 20.78 -1.91
C GLY A 192 23.40 20.72 -0.52
N ARG A 193 22.90 21.84 0.00
CA ARG A 193 22.32 21.97 1.34
C ARG A 193 20.79 21.85 1.33
N PRO A 194 20.16 21.54 2.47
CA PRO A 194 18.72 21.69 2.60
C PRO A 194 18.31 23.12 2.27
N CYS A 195 17.27 23.25 1.46
CA CYS A 195 16.69 24.55 1.17
C CYS A 195 16.13 25.15 2.46
N ARG A 196 16.28 26.48 2.62
CA ARG A 196 15.72 27.16 3.79
C ARG A 196 14.22 26.88 3.84
N SER A 197 13.78 26.24 4.93
CA SER A 197 12.38 26.29 5.29
C SER A 197 12.09 27.73 5.68
N ASP A 198 11.30 28.43 4.89
CA ASP A 198 10.60 29.59 5.41
C ASP A 198 9.82 29.10 6.65
N GLU A 199 10.08 29.76 7.79
CA GLU A 199 9.35 29.56 9.06
C GLU A 199 7.84 29.69 8.88
#